data_AF-A0A5Q4DUE3-F1
#
_entry.id   AF-A0A5Q4DUE3-F1
#
_cell.length_a   1.000
_cell.length_b   1.000
_cell.length_c   1.000
_cell.angle_alpha   90.00
_cell.angle_beta   90.00
_cell.angle_gamma   90.00
#
_symmetry.space_group_name_H-M   'P 1'
#
loop_
_entity.id
_entity.type
_entity.pdbx_description
1 polymer ?
#
loop_
_entity_poly.entity_id
_entity_poly.type
_entity_poly.pdbx_seq_one_letter_code
_entity_poly.pdbx_strand_id
1 'polypeptide(L)'
;FTTLTKEGLPIVRYRTRDLTRLLPGTARAMRRIEKITGRSDDMIILRGVNIFPTQVEEQILKCAGLAPHFQIELTRTGRMDDMTVHCEATLNAAEEGARAASGQELSHHIKSTLGVTAKVLVHTPGSAPRSEGKAKRVVDNRPKEG
;
A
#
# COMPACT_ATOMS: atom_id res chain seq x y z
N PHE A 1 13.24 -18.41 -5.69
CA PHE A 1 12.78 -19.80 -5.73
C PHE A 1 13.71 -20.63 -6.60
N THR A 2 13.68 -21.96 -6.45
CA THR A 2 14.40 -22.90 -7.32
C THR A 2 13.38 -23.86 -7.91
N THR A 3 13.39 -24.07 -9.23
CA THR A 3 12.52 -25.07 -9.90
C THR A 3 13.18 -26.44 -9.83
N LEU A 4 12.43 -27.47 -9.45
CA LEU A 4 12.96 -28.83 -9.30
C LEU A 4 12.79 -29.70 -10.55
N THR A 5 11.82 -29.39 -11.42
CA THR A 5 11.39 -30.26 -12.52
C THR A 5 11.31 -29.57 -13.89
N LYS A 6 11.63 -28.27 -13.98
CA LYS A 6 11.58 -27.54 -15.26
C LYS A 6 12.85 -27.79 -16.07
N GLU A 7 12.69 -28.31 -17.30
CA GLU A 7 13.80 -28.55 -18.23
C GLU A 7 14.05 -27.40 -19.22
N GLY A 8 12.99 -26.78 -19.75
CA GLY A 8 13.14 -25.70 -20.75
C GLY A 8 13.60 -24.36 -20.17
N LEU A 9 13.34 -24.10 -18.89
CA LEU A 9 13.77 -22.89 -18.19
C LEU A 9 13.99 -23.18 -16.70
N PRO A 10 15.07 -23.89 -16.33
CA PRO A 10 15.41 -24.14 -14.95
C PRO A 10 15.85 -22.83 -14.29
N ILE A 11 15.29 -22.55 -13.12
CA ILE A 11 15.59 -21.36 -12.34
C ILE A 11 16.22 -21.80 -11.01
N VAL A 12 17.39 -21.26 -10.68
CA VAL A 12 18.12 -21.58 -9.45
C VAL A 12 18.24 -20.33 -8.58
N ARG A 13 17.80 -20.43 -7.31
CA ARG A 13 17.91 -19.37 -6.29
C ARG A 13 17.43 -17.99 -6.74
N TYR A 14 16.35 -17.93 -7.51
CA TYR A 14 15.82 -16.67 -8.03
C TYR A 14 15.32 -15.73 -6.94
N ARG A 15 15.72 -14.46 -7.03
CA ARG A 15 15.32 -13.40 -6.12
C ARG A 15 14.02 -12.78 -6.64
N THR A 16 12.88 -13.17 -6.06
CA THR A 16 11.56 -12.66 -6.47
C THR A 16 11.35 -11.19 -6.16
N ARG A 17 12.13 -10.67 -5.20
CA ARG A 17 11.94 -9.34 -4.58
C ARG A 17 10.67 -9.22 -3.74
N ASP A 18 9.96 -10.32 -3.51
CA ASP A 18 8.81 -10.34 -2.60
C ASP A 18 9.28 -10.48 -1.15
N LEU A 19 8.67 -9.71 -0.24
CA LEU A 19 8.92 -9.77 1.19
C LEU A 19 7.85 -10.63 1.86
N THR A 20 8.29 -11.71 2.49
CA THR A 20 7.46 -12.67 3.23
C THR A 20 8.35 -13.50 4.15
N ARG A 21 7.75 -14.34 5.00
CA ARG A 21 8.43 -15.33 5.83
C ARG A 21 7.85 -16.73 5.63
N LEU A 22 8.67 -17.74 5.89
CA LEU A 22 8.24 -19.14 5.90
C LEU A 22 7.59 -19.47 7.25
N LEU A 23 6.47 -20.18 7.18
CA LEU A 23 5.71 -20.68 8.32
C LEU A 23 5.65 -22.22 8.27
N PRO A 24 5.54 -22.91 9.43
CA PRO A 24 5.38 -24.36 9.46
C PRO A 24 4.06 -24.78 8.80
N GLY A 25 4.05 -25.99 8.22
CA GLY A 25 2.86 -26.60 7.64
C GLY A 25 1.79 -26.86 8.71
N THR A 26 0.52 -26.61 8.38
CA THR A 26 -0.62 -26.85 9.29
C THR A 26 -1.59 -27.85 8.66
N ALA A 27 -2.20 -27.49 7.53
CA ALA A 27 -3.14 -28.36 6.80
C ALA A 27 -2.47 -29.39 5.88
N ARG A 28 -1.19 -29.18 5.55
CA ARG A 28 -0.36 -30.04 4.68
C ARG A 28 1.06 -30.08 5.24
N ALA A 29 1.82 -31.11 4.86
CA ALA A 29 3.23 -31.26 5.27
C ALA A 29 4.14 -30.14 4.72
N MET A 30 3.78 -29.54 3.58
CA MET A 30 4.54 -28.44 2.99
C MET A 30 4.49 -27.18 3.88
N ARG A 31 5.62 -26.48 3.96
CA ARG A 31 5.72 -25.14 4.59
C ARG A 31 4.78 -24.15 3.90
N ARG A 32 4.30 -23.18 4.67
CA ARG A 32 3.48 -22.07 4.16
C ARG A 32 4.35 -20.82 3.99
N ILE A 33 3.89 -19.90 3.16
CA ILE A 33 4.38 -18.52 3.13
C ILE A 33 3.33 -17.64 3.79
N GLU A 34 3.75 -16.64 4.55
CA GLU A 34 2.85 -15.57 4.95
C GLU A 34 2.37 -14.81 3.71
N LYS A 35 1.18 -14.19 3.79
CA LYS A 35 0.69 -13.32 2.72
C LYS A 35 1.79 -12.32 2.37
N ILE A 36 2.08 -12.19 1.07
CA ILE A 36 3.16 -11.32 0.60
C ILE A 36 2.92 -9.91 1.13
N THR A 37 3.85 -9.39 1.93
CA THR A 37 3.76 -8.04 2.51
C THR A 37 3.86 -6.99 1.41
N GLY A 38 4.69 -7.23 0.42
CA GLY A 38 4.89 -6.37 -0.73
C GLY A 38 6.14 -6.78 -1.50
N ARG A 39 6.48 -6.03 -2.54
CA ARG A 39 7.78 -6.16 -3.20
C ARG A 39 8.75 -5.17 -2.59
N SER A 40 10.03 -5.51 -2.55
CA SER A 40 11.10 -4.59 -2.13
C SER A 40 11.15 -3.35 -3.02
N ASP A 41 10.74 -3.48 -4.28
CA ASP A 41 10.69 -2.37 -5.24
C ASP A 41 9.47 -1.46 -5.01
N ASP A 42 8.45 -1.94 -4.28
CA ASP A 42 7.23 -1.19 -3.94
C ASP A 42 7.36 -0.50 -2.56
N MET A 43 8.53 -0.59 -1.92
CA MET A 43 8.81 0.01 -0.62
C MET A 43 8.96 1.53 -0.75
N ILE A 44 8.21 2.26 0.07
CA ILE A 44 8.28 3.71 0.17
C ILE A 44 9.19 4.06 1.33
N ILE A 45 10.22 4.88 1.06
CA ILE A 45 11.02 5.51 2.12
C ILE A 45 10.49 6.93 2.27
N LEU A 46 9.83 7.21 3.39
CA LEU A 46 9.28 8.52 3.71
C LEU A 46 9.96 9.07 4.97
N ARG A 47 10.78 10.11 4.82
CA ARG A 47 11.48 10.77 5.94
C ARG A 47 12.26 9.78 6.84
N GLY A 48 12.86 8.76 6.24
CA GLY A 48 13.64 7.73 6.94
C GLY A 48 12.83 6.53 7.46
N VAL A 49 11.51 6.52 7.28
CA VAL A 49 10.64 5.40 7.66
C VAL A 49 10.31 4.56 6.43
N ASN A 50 10.44 3.23 6.56
CA ASN A 50 10.07 2.27 5.52
C ASN A 50 8.59 1.91 5.63
N ILE A 51 7.84 2.11 4.55
CA ILE A 51 6.40 1.88 4.50
C ILE A 51 6.06 1.06 3.26
N PHE A 52 5.14 0.11 3.41
CA PHE A 52 4.55 -0.63 2.30
C PHE A 52 3.13 -0.14 2.02
N PRO A 53 2.70 -0.07 0.73
CA PRO A 53 1.33 0.28 0.37
C PRO A 53 0.26 -0.59 1.05
N THR A 54 0.58 -1.85 1.33
CA THR A 54 -0.30 -2.80 2.05
C THR A 54 -0.55 -2.40 3.51
N GLN A 55 0.38 -1.71 4.17
CA GLN A 55 0.19 -1.21 5.52
C GLN A 55 -0.78 -0.01 5.54
N VAL A 56 -0.74 0.82 4.50
CA VAL A 56 -1.69 1.91 4.30
C VAL A 56 -3.08 1.33 3.97
N GLU A 57 -3.15 0.33 3.08
CA GLU A 57 -4.37 -0.40 2.78
C GLU A 57 -5.03 -0.97 4.04
N GLU A 58 -4.25 -1.57 4.94
CA GLU A 58 -4.74 -2.08 6.22
C GLU A 58 -5.37 -0.99 7.08
N GLN A 59 -4.80 0.22 7.13
CA GLN A 59 -5.39 1.33 7.89
C GLN A 59 -6.66 1.86 7.24
N ILE A 60 -6.73 1.89 5.91
CA ILE A 60 -7.93 2.30 5.17
C ILE A 60 -9.09 1.33 5.45
N LEU A 61 -8.82 0.03 5.44
CA LEU A 61 -9.82 -1.01 5.70
C LEU A 61 -10.39 -0.99 7.14
N LYS A 62 -9.72 -0.30 8.09
CA LYS A 62 -10.23 -0.11 9.45
C LYS A 62 -11.24 1.03 9.54
N CYS A 63 -11.23 1.97 8.59
CA CYS A 63 -12.13 3.11 8.57
C CYS A 63 -13.41 2.78 7.79
N ALA A 64 -14.54 2.61 8.50
CA ALA A 64 -15.81 2.21 7.88
C ALA A 64 -16.36 3.20 6.83
N GLY A 65 -15.97 4.48 6.94
CA GLY A 65 -16.36 5.53 6.00
C GLY A 65 -15.60 5.50 4.66
N LEU A 66 -14.57 4.65 4.52
CA LEU A 66 -13.70 4.62 3.33
C LEU A 66 -13.89 3.35 2.51
N ALA A 67 -13.84 3.52 1.19
CA ALA A 67 -13.81 2.42 0.23
C ALA A 67 -12.39 1.82 0.13
N PRO A 68 -12.25 0.56 -0.34
CA PRO A 68 -10.94 -0.08 -0.54
C PRO A 68 -10.14 0.50 -1.73
N HIS A 69 -10.68 1.52 -2.40
CA HIS A 69 -10.03 2.20 -3.51
C HIS A 69 -9.13 3.31 -2.98
N PHE A 70 -7.84 3.18 -3.28
CA PHE A 70 -6.84 4.15 -2.85
C PHE A 70 -5.64 4.21 -3.77
N GLN A 71 -4.97 5.36 -3.71
CA GLN A 71 -3.71 5.66 -4.39
C GLN A 71 -2.83 6.51 -3.47
N ILE A 72 -1.55 6.20 -3.42
CA ILE A 72 -0.54 6.95 -2.70
C ILE A 72 0.21 7.81 -3.71
N GLU A 73 0.25 9.10 -3.47
CA GLU A 73 1.09 10.05 -4.18
C GLU A 73 2.26 10.47 -3.28
N LEU A 74 3.46 10.41 -3.83
CA LEU A 74 4.67 10.92 -3.17
C LEU A 74 5.13 12.18 -3.90
N THR A 75 5.33 13.25 -3.15
CA THR A 75 5.86 14.52 -3.65
C THR A 75 7.03 14.96 -2.78
N ARG A 76 7.75 16.00 -3.20
CA ARG A 76 8.81 16.60 -2.40
C ARG A 76 8.63 18.11 -2.36
N THR A 77 8.41 18.66 -1.17
CA THR A 77 8.34 20.11 -0.95
C THR A 77 9.63 20.57 -0.29
N GLY A 78 10.48 21.27 -1.06
CA GLY A 78 11.81 21.64 -0.58
C GLY A 78 12.70 20.40 -0.35
N ARG A 79 13.09 20.16 0.91
CA ARG A 79 13.92 19.00 1.31
C ARG A 79 13.13 17.85 1.95
N MET A 80 11.81 18.00 2.11
CA MET A 80 10.98 17.03 2.78
C MET A 80 10.14 16.26 1.78
N ASP A 81 10.18 14.93 1.87
CA ASP A 81 9.24 14.07 1.17
C ASP A 81 7.86 14.15 1.85
N ASP A 82 6.82 14.29 1.04
CA ASP A 82 5.43 14.37 1.45
C ASP A 82 4.67 13.19 0.85
N MET A 83 3.69 12.68 1.61
CA MET A 83 2.83 11.58 1.18
C MET A 83 1.37 12.03 1.23
N THR A 84 0.68 11.90 0.11
CA THR A 84 -0.76 12.12 0.01
C THR A 84 -1.45 10.78 -0.27
N VAL A 85 -2.42 10.41 0.56
CA VAL A 85 -3.26 9.23 0.37
C VAL A 85 -4.60 9.69 -0.18
N HIS A 86 -4.85 9.35 -1.43
CA HIS A 86 -6.15 9.52 -2.07
C HIS A 86 -6.98 8.27 -1.79
N CYS A 87 -8.18 8.46 -1.25
CA CYS A 87 -9.14 7.39 -1.01
C CYS A 87 -10.54 7.88 -1.37
N GLU A 88 -11.47 6.95 -1.59
CA GLU A 88 -12.87 7.30 -1.81
C GLU A 88 -13.66 7.05 -0.53
N ALA A 89 -14.67 7.88 -0.30
CA ALA A 89 -15.67 7.58 0.71
C ALA A 89 -16.60 6.44 0.27
N THR A 90 -17.22 5.76 1.22
CA THR A 90 -18.36 4.89 0.93
C THR A 90 -19.60 5.72 0.58
N LEU A 91 -20.59 5.10 -0.08
CA LEU A 91 -21.85 5.75 -0.42
C LEU A 91 -22.56 6.34 0.82
N ASN A 92 -22.41 5.70 1.97
CA ASN A 92 -23.02 6.10 3.23
C ASN A 92 -22.27 7.22 3.95
N ALA A 93 -21.07 7.59 3.48
CA ALA A 93 -20.21 8.62 4.06
C ALA A 93 -19.81 9.69 3.02
N ALA A 94 -20.61 9.88 1.97
CA ALA A 94 -20.31 10.78 0.86
C ALA A 94 -20.44 12.28 1.21
N GLU A 95 -21.19 12.63 2.27
CA GLU A 95 -21.33 14.00 2.74
C GLU A 95 -19.99 14.59 3.21
N GLU A 96 -19.77 15.88 2.97
CA GLU A 96 -18.49 16.56 3.25
C GLU A 96 -18.01 16.38 4.70
N GLY A 97 -18.92 16.48 5.68
CA GLY A 97 -18.58 16.30 7.10
C GLY A 97 -18.13 14.87 7.43
N ALA A 98 -18.82 13.86 6.87
CA ALA A 98 -18.46 12.46 7.05
C ALA A 98 -17.13 12.10 6.35
N ARG A 99 -16.87 12.69 5.18
CA ARG A 99 -15.59 12.58 4.47
C ARG A 99 -14.44 13.18 5.26
N ALA A 100 -14.62 14.39 5.78
CA ALA A 100 -13.62 15.06 6.60
C ALA A 100 -13.29 14.25 7.87
N ALA A 101 -14.31 13.72 8.55
CA ALA A 101 -14.13 12.88 9.73
C ALA A 101 -13.35 11.59 9.40
N SER A 102 -13.73 10.89 8.32
CA SER A 102 -13.04 9.68 7.86
C SER A 102 -11.58 9.95 7.46
N GLY A 103 -11.33 11.12 6.86
CA GLY A 103 -9.98 11.55 6.50
C GLY A 103 -9.10 11.83 7.73
N GLN A 104 -9.66 12.45 8.77
CA GLN A 104 -8.96 12.68 10.04
C GLN A 104 -8.69 11.37 10.77
N GLU A 105 -9.65 10.45 10.79
CA GLU A 105 -9.49 9.11 11.37
C GLU A 105 -8.34 8.35 10.70
N LEU A 106 -8.32 8.30 9.36
CA LEU A 106 -7.24 7.64 8.63
C LEU A 106 -5.89 8.30 8.88
N SER A 107 -5.82 9.63 8.87
CA SER A 107 -4.60 10.38 9.17
C SER A 107 -4.06 10.05 10.57
N HIS A 108 -4.96 9.93 11.56
CA HIS A 108 -4.60 9.51 12.90
C HIS A 108 -4.05 8.08 12.93
N HIS A 109 -4.71 7.11 12.28
CA HIS A 109 -4.25 5.73 12.20
C HIS A 109 -2.88 5.59 11.54
N ILE A 110 -2.65 6.30 10.43
CA ILE A 110 -1.36 6.30 9.72
C ILE A 110 -0.27 6.84 10.65
N LYS A 111 -0.52 7.95 11.34
CA LYS A 111 0.46 8.54 12.26
C LYS A 111 0.75 7.66 13.46
N SER A 112 -0.27 7.08 14.09
CA SER A 112 -0.11 6.27 15.30
C SER A 112 0.50 4.90 15.03
N THR A 113 0.18 4.29 13.88
CA THR A 113 0.58 2.91 13.57
C THR A 113 1.84 2.86 12.71
N LEU A 114 1.95 3.75 11.70
CA LEU A 114 3.07 3.74 10.75
C LEU A 114 4.15 4.77 11.10
N GLY A 115 3.90 5.66 12.06
CA GLY A 115 4.88 6.64 12.53
C GLY A 115 5.16 7.78 11.55
N VAL A 116 4.31 7.96 10.52
CA VAL A 116 4.47 9.03 9.53
C VAL A 116 3.24 9.90 9.40
N THR A 117 3.45 11.15 9.01
CA THR A 117 2.34 12.05 8.67
C THR A 117 2.02 11.90 7.19
N ALA A 118 0.74 11.66 6.89
CA ALA A 118 0.22 11.63 5.52
C ALA A 118 -0.92 12.63 5.39
N LYS A 119 -0.97 13.36 4.27
CA LYS A 119 -2.15 14.13 3.89
C LYS A 119 -3.19 13.16 3.35
N VAL A 120 -4.41 13.20 3.87
CA VAL A 120 -5.51 12.33 3.37
C VAL A 120 -6.49 13.17 2.57
N LEU A 121 -6.75 12.76 1.33
CA LEU A 121 -7.76 13.36 0.46
C LEU A 121 -8.86 12.33 0.20
N VAL A 122 -10.05 12.60 0.75
CA VAL A 122 -11.23 11.74 0.61
C VAL A 122 -12.12 12.27 -0.51
N HIS A 123 -12.09 11.56 -1.64
CA HIS A 123 -12.88 11.87 -2.82
C HIS A 123 -14.30 11.32 -2.72
N THR A 124 -15.19 11.81 -3.58
CA THR A 124 -16.55 11.28 -3.70
C THR A 124 -16.53 9.84 -4.26
N PRO A 125 -17.51 9.00 -3.91
CA PRO A 125 -17.57 7.63 -4.40
C PRO A 125 -17.54 7.56 -5.93
N GLY A 126 -16.65 6.73 -6.50
CA GLY A 126 -16.55 6.50 -7.94
C GLY A 126 -15.87 7.61 -8.76
N SER A 127 -15.27 8.61 -8.11
CA SER A 127 -14.53 9.69 -8.80
C SER A 127 -13.04 9.37 -9.03
N ALA A 128 -12.49 8.36 -8.35
CA ALA A 128 -11.10 7.97 -8.54
C ALA A 128 -10.96 7.10 -9.80
N PRO A 129 -9.90 7.33 -10.61
CA PRO A 129 -9.63 6.53 -11.80
C PRO A 129 -9.47 5.05 -11.42
N ARG A 130 -10.39 4.21 -11.91
CA ARG A 130 -10.33 2.76 -11.69
C ARG A 130 -9.22 2.17 -12.55
N SER A 131 -8.36 1.35 -11.94
CA SER A 131 -7.32 0.67 -12.70
C SER A 131 -7.92 -0.50 -13.47
N GLU A 132 -7.77 -0.52 -14.79
CA GLU A 132 -8.22 -1.60 -15.71
C GLU A 132 -7.34 -2.88 -15.61
N GLY A 133 -6.50 -3.01 -14.58
CA GLY A 133 -5.58 -4.12 -14.42
C GLY A 133 -4.83 -4.08 -13.09
N LYS A 134 -3.49 -4.17 -13.13
CA LYS A 134 -2.67 -4.09 -11.91
C LYS A 134 -2.76 -2.67 -11.34
N ALA A 135 -3.55 -2.50 -10.28
CA ALA A 135 -3.71 -1.22 -9.60
C ALA A 135 -2.35 -0.60 -9.27
N LYS A 136 -2.03 0.52 -9.93
CA LYS A 136 -0.83 1.31 -9.64
C LYS A 136 -1.09 2.07 -8.34
N ARG A 137 -0.82 1.43 -7.21
CA ARG A 137 -1.09 1.96 -5.87
C ARG A 137 -0.19 3.14 -5.49
N VAL A 138 0.95 3.30 -6.13
CA VAL A 138 1.94 4.34 -5.83
C VAL A 138 2.29 5.14 -7.08
N VAL A 139 2.18 6.46 -6.97
CA VAL A 139 2.67 7.43 -7.94
C VAL A 139 3.74 8.26 -7.27
N ASP A 140 4.98 8.09 -7.72
CA ASP A 140 6.13 8.83 -7.21
C ASP A 140 6.43 10.02 -8.13
N ASN A 141 6.04 11.22 -7.66
CA ASN A 141 6.27 12.50 -8.30
C ASN A 141 7.44 13.26 -7.67
N ARG A 142 8.25 12.61 -6.82
CA ARG A 142 9.48 13.21 -6.30
C ARG A 142 10.46 13.47 -7.46
N PRO A 143 11.26 14.54 -7.40
CA PRO A 143 12.30 14.78 -8.39
C PRO A 143 13.25 13.58 -8.39
N LYS A 144 13.43 12.97 -9.57
CA LYS A 144 14.40 11.90 -9.74
C LYS A 144 15.79 12.53 -9.61
N GLU A 145 16.51 12.18 -8.55
CA GLU A 145 17.93 12.48 -8.47
C GLU A 145 18.60 11.68 -9.60
N GLY A 146 19.21 12.40 -10.54
CA GLY A 146 20.01 11.84 -11.63
C GLY A 146 21.36 11.36 -11.14
#